data_AF-A0A929BKY8-F1
#
_entry.id   AF-A0A929BKY8-F1
#
_cell.length_a   1.000
_cell.length_b   1.000
_cell.length_c   1.000
_cell.angle_alpha   90.00
_cell.angle_beta   90.00
_cell.angle_gamma   90.00
#
_symmetry.space_group_name_H-M   'P 1'
#
loop_
_entity.id
_entity.type
_entity.pdbx_description
1 polymer ?
#
loop_
_entity_poly.entity_id
_entity_poly.type
_entity_poly.pdbx_seq_one_letter_code
_entity_poly.pdbx_strand_id
1 'polypeptide(L)'
;MTASLIDLPEIYKQDILAINCHFACCDNNKRRQAEADAFINFIIDFKTKGGVIDLPYGTPFFMCGDLNLVGYNHQLKTLLTGNIIDTQAFGKAQKPDWDETDLIDVISLHADQRMAYTWRDKKTPFWPGRLDYTICSHVNMTIEKAFTIETNSMSQERLSKYGLLKTDTFVASDHLPKVTDFSIPVFSDKGK
;
A
#
# COMPACT_ATOMS: atom_id res chain seq x y z
N MET A 1 -2.71 4.83 11.70
CA MET A 1 -3.06 5.26 10.34
C MET A 1 -2.92 6.76 10.29
N THR A 2 -2.28 7.27 9.25
CA THR A 2 -2.20 8.70 8.94
C THR A 2 -2.55 8.87 7.47
N ALA A 3 -3.44 9.80 7.15
CA ALA A 3 -3.84 10.11 5.79
C ALA A 3 -3.51 11.56 5.46
N SER A 4 -3.09 11.83 4.24
CA SER A 4 -2.81 13.19 3.75
C SER A 4 -3.20 13.28 2.28
N LEU A 5 -4.01 14.29 1.96
CA LEU A 5 -4.27 14.68 0.59
C LEU A 5 -3.05 15.48 0.10
N ILE A 6 -2.43 15.02 -0.97
CA ILE A 6 -1.28 15.67 -1.58
C ILE A 6 -1.79 16.52 -2.73
N ASP A 7 -1.70 17.84 -2.55
CA ASP A 7 -2.00 18.82 -3.59
C ASP A 7 -1.02 18.65 -4.76
N LEU A 8 -1.53 18.21 -5.91
CA LEU A 8 -0.73 18.02 -7.11
C LEU A 8 -0.71 19.30 -7.96
N PRO A 9 0.34 19.50 -8.78
CA PRO A 9 0.36 20.63 -9.72
C PRO A 9 -0.88 20.66 -10.62
N GLU A 10 -1.32 21.85 -11.03
CA GLU A 10 -2.57 22.07 -11.80
C GLU A 10 -2.68 21.30 -13.12
N ILE A 11 -1.57 20.73 -13.61
CA ILE A 11 -1.58 19.83 -14.77
C ILE A 11 -2.33 18.53 -14.48
N TYR A 12 -2.42 18.10 -13.22
CA TYR A 12 -3.12 16.88 -12.81
C TYR A 12 -4.61 17.15 -12.61
N LYS A 13 -5.45 16.17 -12.98
CA LYS A 13 -6.90 16.33 -12.90
C LYS A 13 -7.44 16.34 -11.47
N GLN A 14 -6.75 15.65 -10.57
CA GLN A 14 -7.15 15.42 -9.18
C GLN A 14 -5.90 15.25 -8.32
N ASP A 15 -5.98 15.67 -7.06
CA ASP A 15 -5.00 15.38 -6.02
C ASP A 15 -4.99 13.89 -5.65
N ILE A 16 -3.98 13.45 -4.91
CA ILE A 16 -3.85 12.06 -4.47
C ILE A 16 -3.90 11.92 -2.95
N LEU A 17 -4.71 10.98 -2.46
CA LEU A 17 -4.75 10.65 -1.04
C LEU A 17 -3.70 9.57 -0.73
N ALA A 18 -2.70 9.93 0.07
CA ALA A 18 -1.69 9.01 0.59
C ALA A 18 -2.05 8.58 2.01
N ILE A 19 -2.13 7.28 2.25
CA ILE A 19 -2.48 6.69 3.55
C ILE A 19 -1.32 5.82 4.02
N ASN A 20 -0.74 6.13 5.17
CA ASN A 20 0.31 5.31 5.79
C ASN A 20 -0.25 4.55 7.00
N CYS A 21 0.06 3.26 7.10
CA CYS A 21 -0.40 2.40 8.17
C CYS A 21 0.72 1.54 8.76
N HIS A 22 0.58 1.30 10.06
CA HIS A 22 1.35 0.31 10.79
C HIS A 22 0.35 -0.48 11.64
N PHE A 23 0.06 -1.72 11.25
CA PHE A 23 -0.91 -2.56 11.96
C PHE A 23 -0.25 -3.35 13.09
N ALA A 24 -1.05 -3.84 14.03
CA ALA A 24 -0.56 -4.58 15.18
C ALA A 24 0.32 -5.78 14.78
N CYS A 25 1.50 -5.88 15.41
CA CYS A 25 2.46 -6.96 15.16
C CYS A 25 2.02 -8.31 15.73
N CYS A 26 2.86 -9.32 15.49
CA CYS A 26 2.93 -10.49 16.34
C CYS A 26 1.64 -11.34 16.26
N ASP A 27 1.16 -11.91 17.36
CA ASP A 27 0.00 -12.81 17.40
C ASP A 27 -1.36 -12.09 17.47
N ASN A 28 -1.38 -10.75 17.42
CA ASN A 28 -2.58 -9.93 17.64
C ASN A 28 -3.50 -9.85 16.41
N ASN A 29 -3.98 -10.99 15.95
CA ASN A 29 -4.85 -11.13 14.78
C ASN A 29 -6.19 -10.41 14.93
N LYS A 30 -6.74 -10.34 16.15
CA LYS A 30 -8.00 -9.64 16.42
C LYS A 30 -7.85 -8.14 16.17
N ARG A 31 -6.76 -7.54 16.65
CA ARG A 31 -6.49 -6.13 16.43
C ARG A 31 -6.23 -5.82 14.96
N ARG A 32 -5.44 -6.64 14.25
CA ARG A 32 -5.23 -6.48 12.80
C ARG A 32 -6.52 -6.55 12.01
N GLN A 33 -7.46 -7.43 12.37
CA GLN A 33 -8.76 -7.48 11.70
C GLN A 33 -9.59 -6.21 11.97
N ALA A 34 -9.61 -5.72 13.21
CA ALA A 34 -10.29 -4.47 13.54
C ALA A 34 -9.66 -3.26 12.82
N GLU A 35 -8.34 -3.25 12.62
CA GLU A 35 -7.64 -2.21 11.85
C GLU A 35 -7.94 -2.30 10.35
N ALA A 36 -8.09 -3.50 9.79
CA ALA A 36 -8.54 -3.70 8.42
C ALA A 36 -10.00 -3.25 8.22
N ASP A 37 -10.90 -3.60 9.15
CA ASP A 37 -12.30 -3.16 9.11
C ASP A 37 -12.41 -1.62 9.24
N ALA A 38 -11.64 -1.02 10.15
CA ALA A 38 -11.58 0.43 10.32
C ALA A 38 -11.05 1.16 9.08
N PHE A 39 -10.08 0.57 8.37
CA PHE A 39 -9.59 1.14 7.11
C PHE A 39 -10.68 1.15 6.03
N ILE A 40 -11.46 0.08 5.90
CA ILE A 40 -12.57 0.05 4.94
C ILE A 40 -13.66 1.06 5.33
N ASN A 41 -13.97 1.21 6.62
CA ASN A 41 -14.88 2.25 7.08
C ASN A 41 -14.38 3.67 6.72
N PHE A 42 -13.08 3.92 6.87
CA PHE A 42 -12.47 5.19 6.45
C PHE A 42 -12.57 5.44 4.94
N ILE A 43 -12.41 4.39 4.12
CA ILE A 43 -12.66 4.49 2.67
C ILE A 43 -14.11 4.85 2.37
N ILE A 44 -15.06 4.19 3.03
CA ILE A 44 -16.49 4.45 2.82
C ILE A 44 -16.83 5.89 3.22
N ASP A 45 -16.25 6.40 4.32
CA ASP A 45 -16.44 7.78 4.77
C ASP A 45 -16.03 8.78 3.69
N PHE A 46 -14.80 8.72 3.18
CA PHE A 46 -14.32 9.70 2.21
C PHE A 46 -15.02 9.64 0.84
N LYS A 47 -15.65 8.50 0.53
CA LYS A 47 -16.47 8.30 -0.68
C LYS A 47 -17.91 8.79 -0.51
N THR A 48 -18.37 8.97 0.72
CA THR A 48 -19.77 9.29 1.04
C THR A 48 -19.90 10.77 1.35
N LYS A 49 -20.60 11.52 0.49
CA LYS A 49 -20.86 12.95 0.70
C LYS A 49 -21.50 13.23 2.06
N GLY A 50 -20.92 14.18 2.80
CA GLY A 50 -21.31 14.54 4.16
C GLY A 50 -20.66 13.68 5.25
N GLY A 51 -19.61 12.93 4.91
CA GLY A 51 -18.78 12.18 5.86
C GLY A 51 -17.92 13.08 6.75
N VAL A 52 -16.99 12.48 7.49
CA VAL A 52 -15.98 13.24 8.24
C VAL A 52 -15.04 13.97 7.27
N ILE A 53 -14.69 13.29 6.19
CA ILE A 53 -14.03 13.89 5.03
C ILE A 53 -14.84 13.56 3.77
N ASP A 54 -14.80 14.46 2.79
CA ASP A 54 -15.46 14.29 1.50
C ASP A 54 -14.41 14.48 0.40
N LEU A 55 -14.18 13.44 -0.40
CA LEU A 55 -13.30 13.54 -1.57
C LEU A 55 -14.11 13.51 -2.87
N PRO A 56 -13.67 14.25 -3.90
CA PRO A 56 -14.24 14.14 -5.23
C PRO A 56 -14.23 12.69 -5.74
N TYR A 57 -15.28 12.32 -6.48
CA TYR A 57 -15.34 11.00 -7.09
C TYR A 57 -14.10 10.73 -7.95
N GLY A 58 -13.51 9.57 -7.74
CA GLY A 58 -12.35 9.10 -8.50
C GLY A 58 -11.01 9.65 -8.00
N THR A 59 -10.98 10.40 -6.89
CA THR A 59 -9.71 10.85 -6.28
C THR A 59 -8.77 9.65 -6.12
N PRO A 60 -7.61 9.63 -6.79
CA PRO A 60 -6.68 8.51 -6.67
C PRO A 60 -6.21 8.38 -5.22
N PHE A 61 -6.05 7.14 -4.76
CA PHE A 61 -5.57 6.89 -3.41
C PHE A 61 -4.79 5.58 -3.31
N PHE A 62 -3.87 5.56 -2.35
CA PHE A 62 -3.18 4.33 -1.94
C PHE A 62 -2.99 4.30 -0.43
N MET A 63 -2.91 3.08 0.08
CA MET A 63 -2.41 2.74 1.39
C MET A 63 -1.04 2.09 1.27
N CYS A 64 -0.09 2.48 2.11
CA CYS A 64 1.18 1.79 2.26
C CYS A 64 1.61 1.64 3.72
N GLY A 65 2.60 0.79 3.95
CA GLY A 65 3.27 0.61 5.24
C GLY A 65 3.29 -0.84 5.74
N ASP A 66 3.80 -1.02 6.95
CA ASP A 66 3.91 -2.33 7.61
C ASP A 66 2.55 -2.78 8.16
N LEU A 67 1.89 -3.66 7.43
CA LEU A 67 0.58 -4.17 7.83
C LEU A 67 0.69 -5.42 8.71
N ASN A 68 1.89 -5.94 8.97
CA ASN A 68 2.13 -7.12 9.81
C ASN A 68 1.17 -8.29 9.48
N LEU A 69 0.78 -8.46 8.20
CA LEU A 69 -0.23 -9.43 7.80
C LEU A 69 0.34 -10.84 7.86
N VAL A 70 0.24 -11.44 9.03
CA VAL A 70 0.66 -12.80 9.33
C VAL A 70 -0.51 -13.60 9.92
N GLY A 71 -0.50 -14.91 9.70
CA GLY A 71 -1.54 -15.81 10.19
C GLY A 71 -2.78 -15.82 9.28
N TYR A 72 -3.72 -14.90 9.49
CA TYR A 72 -5.04 -14.96 8.84
C TYR A 72 -5.08 -14.17 7.52
N ASN A 73 -5.32 -14.87 6.42
CA ASN A 73 -5.49 -14.25 5.09
C ASN A 73 -6.71 -13.31 5.00
N HIS A 74 -7.66 -13.44 5.93
CA HIS A 74 -8.90 -12.68 5.91
C HIS A 74 -8.66 -11.17 6.07
N GLN A 75 -7.62 -10.77 6.80
CA GLN A 75 -7.26 -9.36 6.98
C GLN A 75 -6.93 -8.71 5.62
N LEU A 76 -6.09 -9.37 4.80
CA LEU A 76 -5.83 -8.92 3.44
C LEU A 76 -7.10 -8.92 2.58
N LYS A 77 -7.94 -9.96 2.71
CA LYS A 77 -9.21 -10.02 1.98
C LYS A 77 -10.12 -8.84 2.32
N THR A 78 -10.25 -8.46 3.60
CA THR A 78 -10.99 -7.27 4.01
C THR A 78 -10.45 -6.02 3.33
N LEU A 79 -9.12 -5.81 3.36
CA LEU A 79 -8.48 -4.64 2.75
C LEU A 79 -8.74 -4.54 1.23
N LEU A 80 -8.73 -5.68 0.53
CA LEU A 80 -8.90 -5.71 -0.93
C LEU A 80 -10.38 -5.64 -1.34
N THR A 81 -11.25 -6.35 -0.64
CA THR A 81 -12.65 -6.54 -1.10
C THR A 81 -13.67 -5.72 -0.33
N GLY A 82 -13.24 -5.00 0.72
CA GLY A 82 -14.13 -4.26 1.61
C GLY A 82 -15.05 -5.12 2.47
N ASN A 83 -14.70 -6.40 2.66
CA ASN A 83 -15.47 -7.33 3.50
C ASN A 83 -15.22 -7.07 4.99
N ILE A 84 -15.92 -6.08 5.56
CA ILE A 84 -15.91 -5.78 6.99
C ILE A 84 -16.46 -6.96 7.78
N ILE A 85 -15.71 -7.43 8.79
CA ILE A 85 -16.16 -8.50 9.68
C ILE A 85 -17.04 -7.95 10.80
N ASP A 86 -16.57 -6.94 11.53
CA ASP A 86 -17.34 -6.32 12.60
C ASP A 86 -18.20 -5.18 12.04
N THR A 87 -19.29 -5.56 11.38
CA THR A 87 -20.22 -4.61 10.78
C THR A 87 -21.02 -3.80 11.81
N GLN A 88 -21.06 -4.25 13.07
CA GLN A 88 -21.69 -3.51 14.16
C GLN A 88 -20.82 -2.32 14.56
N ALA A 89 -19.50 -2.50 14.60
CA ALA A 89 -18.57 -1.43 14.96
C ALA A 89 -18.18 -0.52 13.78
N PHE A 90 -18.01 -1.09 12.57
CA PHE A 90 -17.42 -0.38 11.43
C PHE A 90 -18.38 -0.15 10.25
N GLY A 91 -19.66 -0.46 10.43
CA GLY A 91 -20.68 -0.30 9.40
C GLY A 91 -20.67 -1.42 8.36
N LYS A 92 -21.51 -1.28 7.34
CA LYS A 92 -21.73 -2.35 6.35
C LYS A 92 -20.53 -2.46 5.40
N ALA A 93 -20.19 -3.69 5.03
CA ALA A 93 -19.25 -3.97 3.96
C ALA A 93 -19.69 -3.32 2.63
N GLN A 94 -18.75 -2.74 1.91
CA GLN A 94 -18.95 -2.13 0.59
C GLN A 94 -17.68 -2.30 -0.24
N LYS A 95 -17.79 -2.24 -1.56
CA LYS A 95 -16.62 -2.30 -2.42
C LYS A 95 -15.74 -1.05 -2.19
N PRO A 96 -14.44 -1.24 -1.96
CA PRO A 96 -13.58 -0.16 -1.54
C PRO A 96 -13.28 0.82 -2.67
N ASP A 97 -13.14 0.38 -3.92
CA ASP A 97 -12.80 1.29 -5.02
C ASP A 97 -13.99 2.13 -5.51
N TRP A 98 -13.73 3.25 -6.18
CA TRP A 98 -14.72 4.23 -6.63
C TRP A 98 -15.76 3.66 -7.62
N ASP A 99 -15.40 2.64 -8.38
CA ASP A 99 -16.23 2.03 -9.41
C ASP A 99 -16.86 0.69 -8.95
N GLU A 100 -16.98 0.51 -7.63
CA GLU A 100 -17.56 -0.69 -6.98
C GLU A 100 -16.74 -1.98 -7.25
N THR A 101 -15.41 -1.85 -7.34
CA THR A 101 -14.48 -2.97 -7.49
C THR A 101 -13.55 -3.15 -6.27
N ASP A 102 -12.71 -4.20 -6.32
CA ASP A 102 -11.70 -4.49 -5.31
C ASP A 102 -10.45 -3.63 -5.52
N LEU A 103 -9.72 -3.32 -4.43
CA LEU A 103 -8.41 -2.67 -4.54
C LEU A 103 -7.34 -3.63 -5.06
N ILE A 104 -6.27 -3.06 -5.58
CA ILE A 104 -5.10 -3.80 -6.07
C ILE A 104 -4.08 -3.98 -4.95
N ASP A 105 -3.63 -5.21 -4.72
CA ASP A 105 -2.42 -5.53 -3.96
C ASP A 105 -1.19 -5.43 -4.88
N VAL A 106 -0.35 -4.42 -4.67
CA VAL A 106 0.84 -4.20 -5.50
C VAL A 106 2.00 -5.07 -5.03
N ILE A 107 2.12 -6.26 -5.63
CA ILE A 107 3.25 -7.17 -5.40
C ILE A 107 4.52 -6.60 -6.04
N SER A 108 5.52 -6.32 -5.21
CA SER A 108 6.82 -5.79 -5.63
C SER A 108 7.89 -6.87 -5.54
N LEU A 109 8.47 -7.24 -6.68
CA LEU A 109 9.59 -8.17 -6.70
C LEU A 109 10.88 -7.47 -6.30
N HIS A 110 11.82 -8.23 -5.76
CA HIS A 110 13.18 -7.80 -5.52
C HIS A 110 13.82 -7.41 -6.85
N ALA A 111 14.57 -6.31 -6.85
CA ALA A 111 15.11 -5.76 -8.08
C ALA A 111 15.93 -6.77 -8.92
N ASP A 112 16.60 -7.71 -8.24
CA ASP A 112 17.48 -8.71 -8.86
C ASP A 112 17.07 -10.16 -8.52
N GLN A 113 15.91 -10.38 -7.89
CA GLN A 113 15.43 -11.71 -7.49
C GLN A 113 13.93 -11.89 -7.69
N ARG A 114 13.50 -13.12 -7.99
CA ARG A 114 12.08 -13.49 -8.09
C ARG A 114 11.47 -13.77 -6.70
N MET A 115 11.62 -12.83 -5.78
CA MET A 115 11.10 -12.88 -4.42
C MET A 115 10.40 -11.55 -4.09
N ALA A 116 9.45 -11.56 -3.15
CA ALA A 116 8.65 -10.38 -2.79
C ALA A 116 8.54 -10.15 -1.27
N TYR A 117 9.39 -10.82 -0.48
CA TYR A 117 9.43 -10.56 0.96
C TYR A 117 9.93 -9.13 1.19
N THR A 118 9.42 -8.47 2.21
CA THR A 118 9.82 -7.10 2.57
C THR A 118 10.40 -7.07 3.98
N TRP A 119 10.25 -8.13 4.75
CA TRP A 119 10.82 -8.26 6.08
C TRP A 119 11.64 -9.53 6.21
N ARG A 120 12.77 -9.43 6.91
CA ARG A 120 13.55 -10.57 7.38
C ARG A 120 14.36 -10.22 8.63
N ASP A 121 14.35 -11.11 9.61
CA ASP A 121 15.32 -11.04 10.71
C ASP A 121 15.90 -12.41 11.05
N LYS A 122 17.20 -12.55 10.83
CA LYS A 122 17.97 -13.78 11.12
C LYS A 122 18.06 -14.10 12.62
N LYS A 123 17.73 -13.15 13.50
CA LYS A 123 17.71 -13.34 14.96
C LYS A 123 16.42 -13.99 15.44
N THR A 124 15.41 -14.11 14.58
CA THR A 124 14.11 -14.70 14.90
C THR A 124 13.95 -16.06 14.22
N PRO A 125 13.04 -16.93 14.71
CA PRO A 125 12.74 -18.20 14.05
C PRO A 125 11.83 -18.04 12.82
N PHE A 126 11.42 -16.81 12.48
CA PHE A 126 10.48 -16.56 11.40
C PHE A 126 11.19 -16.51 10.04
N TRP A 127 10.54 -17.11 9.05
CA TRP A 127 10.98 -16.99 7.67
C TRP A 127 10.73 -15.57 7.14
N PRO A 128 11.50 -15.11 6.13
CA PRO A 128 11.22 -13.85 5.45
C PRO A 128 9.77 -13.77 4.98
N GLY A 129 9.13 -12.63 5.22
CA GLY A 129 7.71 -12.41 4.99
C GLY A 129 7.45 -11.12 4.20
N ARG A 130 6.29 -11.04 3.56
CA ARG A 130 5.78 -9.79 2.99
C ARG A 130 4.88 -9.14 4.03
N LEU A 131 5.41 -8.14 4.73
CA LEU A 131 4.72 -7.42 5.80
C LEU A 131 4.37 -6.00 5.37
N ASP A 132 5.12 -5.44 4.44
CA ASP A 132 4.95 -4.11 3.88
C ASP A 132 4.15 -4.18 2.59
N TYR A 133 3.04 -3.45 2.56
CA TYR A 133 2.09 -3.49 1.45
C TYR A 133 1.98 -2.13 0.77
N THR A 134 1.58 -2.17 -0.49
CA THR A 134 0.93 -1.03 -1.14
C THR A 134 -0.37 -1.56 -1.71
N ILE A 135 -1.49 -1.01 -1.24
CA ILE A 135 -2.83 -1.35 -1.69
C ILE A 135 -3.44 -0.08 -2.27
N CYS A 136 -3.98 -0.12 -3.47
CA CYS A 136 -4.41 1.12 -4.14
C CYS A 136 -5.68 0.98 -4.96
N SER A 137 -6.32 2.12 -5.20
CA SER A 137 -7.34 2.27 -6.23
C SER A 137 -6.72 2.12 -7.62
N HIS A 138 -7.52 1.70 -8.59
CA HIS A 138 -7.17 1.70 -10.01
C HIS A 138 -7.94 2.78 -10.81
N VAL A 139 -8.81 3.53 -10.14
CA VAL A 139 -9.55 4.63 -10.73
C VAL A 139 -8.66 5.88 -10.77
N ASN A 140 -8.49 6.46 -11.96
CA ASN A 140 -7.64 7.62 -12.21
C ASN A 140 -6.18 7.46 -11.73
N MET A 141 -5.66 6.23 -11.68
CA MET A 141 -4.27 5.95 -11.34
C MET A 141 -3.82 4.63 -11.97
N THR A 142 -2.60 4.59 -12.51
CA THR A 142 -1.97 3.37 -13.02
C THR A 142 -0.68 3.06 -12.27
N ILE A 143 -0.42 1.77 -12.05
CA ILE A 143 0.85 1.29 -11.49
C ILE A 143 1.83 1.08 -12.65
N GLU A 144 2.94 1.81 -12.67
CA GLU A 144 3.94 1.72 -13.73
C GLU A 144 5.03 0.70 -13.42
N LYS A 145 5.63 0.82 -12.23
CA LYS A 145 6.70 -0.04 -11.74
C LYS A 145 6.52 -0.26 -10.25
N ALA A 146 6.93 -1.43 -9.78
CA ALA A 146 6.98 -1.73 -8.38
C ALA A 146 8.13 -2.69 -8.10
N PHE A 147 8.97 -2.36 -7.12
CA PHE A 147 10.14 -3.17 -6.77
C PHE A 147 10.50 -3.01 -5.30
N THR A 148 11.14 -4.04 -4.75
CA THR A 148 11.73 -4.04 -3.42
C THR A 148 13.25 -3.99 -3.56
N ILE A 149 13.89 -3.11 -2.82
CA ILE A 149 15.36 -2.96 -2.83
C ILE A 149 15.94 -3.92 -1.80
N GLU A 150 16.76 -4.86 -2.26
CA GLU A 150 17.47 -5.81 -1.42
C GLU A 150 18.93 -5.87 -1.89
N THR A 151 19.81 -5.10 -1.25
CA THR A 151 21.16 -4.89 -1.77
C THR A 151 22.08 -6.10 -1.62
N ASN A 152 21.79 -7.06 -0.72
CA ASN A 152 22.66 -8.24 -0.57
C ASN A 152 22.60 -9.15 -1.82
N SER A 153 21.48 -9.16 -2.53
CA SER A 153 21.27 -9.97 -3.73
C SER A 153 21.56 -9.24 -5.04
N MET A 154 21.71 -7.92 -5.00
CA MET A 154 22.02 -7.13 -6.19
C MET A 154 23.40 -7.48 -6.77
N SER A 155 23.51 -7.42 -8.10
CA SER A 155 24.81 -7.61 -8.78
C SER A 155 25.78 -6.47 -8.45
N GLN A 156 27.09 -6.76 -8.47
CA GLN A 156 28.11 -5.73 -8.25
C GLN A 156 28.02 -4.60 -9.29
N GLU A 157 27.65 -4.92 -10.53
CA GLU A 157 27.44 -3.95 -11.60
C GLU A 157 26.31 -2.97 -11.25
N ARG A 158 25.16 -3.48 -10.77
CA ARG A 158 24.03 -2.63 -10.37
C ARG A 158 24.31 -1.83 -9.10
N LEU A 159 24.97 -2.43 -8.12
CA LEU A 159 25.43 -1.73 -6.91
C LEU A 159 26.31 -0.53 -7.29
N SER A 160 27.33 -0.76 -8.14
CA SER A 160 28.20 0.32 -8.64
C SER A 160 27.45 1.36 -9.47
N LYS A 161 26.49 0.95 -10.32
CA LYS A 161 25.71 1.85 -11.16
C LYS A 161 24.87 2.84 -10.34
N TYR A 162 24.30 2.41 -9.22
CA TYR A 162 23.43 3.23 -8.38
C TYR A 162 24.11 3.77 -7.12
N GLY A 163 25.42 3.54 -6.94
CA GLY A 163 26.16 4.02 -5.78
C GLY A 163 25.73 3.36 -4.46
N LEU A 164 25.27 2.11 -4.51
CA LEU A 164 24.81 1.35 -3.34
C LEU A 164 25.91 0.40 -2.85
N LEU A 165 25.98 0.17 -1.54
CA LEU A 165 26.77 -0.89 -0.94
C LEU A 165 25.92 -2.14 -0.77
N LYS A 166 26.56 -3.30 -0.89
CA LYS A 166 25.89 -4.60 -0.72
C LYS A 166 25.11 -4.69 0.60
N THR A 167 25.63 -4.08 1.66
CA THR A 167 25.09 -4.15 3.01
C THR A 167 24.05 -3.07 3.35
N ASP A 168 23.74 -2.13 2.46
CA ASP A 168 22.91 -0.97 2.78
C ASP A 168 21.56 -1.38 3.37
N THR A 169 20.81 -2.26 2.69
CA THR A 169 19.50 -2.69 3.20
C THR A 169 19.60 -3.62 4.39
N PHE A 170 20.75 -4.29 4.60
CA PHE A 170 20.95 -5.18 5.76
C PHE A 170 21.28 -4.40 7.04
N VAL A 171 22.01 -3.30 6.92
CA VAL A 171 22.41 -2.45 8.07
C VAL A 171 21.31 -1.47 8.43
N ALA A 172 20.54 -0.98 7.44
CA ALA A 172 19.54 0.04 7.65
C ALA A 172 18.31 -0.46 8.43
N SER A 173 17.80 -1.65 8.12
CA SER A 173 16.56 -2.19 8.72
C SER A 173 16.41 -3.69 8.47
N ASP A 174 15.58 -4.34 9.27
CA ASP A 174 15.01 -5.68 9.03
C ASP A 174 13.88 -5.65 7.98
N HIS A 175 13.33 -4.46 7.70
CA HIS A 175 12.47 -4.19 6.56
C HIS A 175 13.26 -3.70 5.34
N LEU A 176 12.78 -4.05 4.15
CA LEU A 176 13.34 -3.68 2.87
C LEU A 176 12.53 -2.53 2.26
N PRO A 177 13.19 -1.50 1.69
CA PRO A 177 12.48 -0.45 0.98
C PRO A 177 11.65 -1.00 -0.18
N LYS A 178 10.35 -0.71 -0.17
CA LYS A 178 9.42 -1.02 -1.26
C LYS A 178 9.06 0.27 -2.00
N VAL A 179 9.16 0.24 -3.31
CA VAL A 179 8.87 1.38 -4.19
C VAL A 179 7.73 1.02 -5.12
N THR A 180 6.82 1.97 -5.37
CA THR A 180 5.75 1.84 -6.36
C THR A 180 5.60 3.18 -7.06
N ASP A 181 5.73 3.14 -8.38
CA ASP A 181 5.60 4.30 -9.26
C ASP A 181 4.17 4.32 -9.78
N PHE A 182 3.51 5.46 -9.61
CA PHE A 182 2.15 5.70 -10.09
C PHE A 182 2.13 6.77 -11.18
N SER A 183 1.31 6.57 -12.22
CA SER A 183 0.91 7.67 -13.11
C SER A 183 -0.51 8.09 -12.79
N ILE A 184 -0.74 9.40 -12.80
CA ILE A 184 -2.05 10.02 -12.59
C ILE A 184 -2.39 10.82 -13.84
N PRO A 185 -3.64 10.76 -14.35
CA PRO A 185 -4.05 11.50 -15.53
C PRO A 185 -3.83 13.01 -15.38
N VAL A 186 -3.20 13.59 -16.39
CA VAL A 186 -3.08 15.04 -16.57
C VAL A 186 -4.19 15.55 -17.50
N PHE A 187 -4.48 16.84 -17.44
CA PHE A 187 -5.24 17.49 -18.52
C PHE A 187 -4.46 17.27 -19.82
N SER A 188 -5.11 16.71 -20.85
CA SER A 188 -4.50 16.68 -22.17
C SER A 188 -4.29 18.12 -22.61
N ASP A 189 -3.08 18.47 -23.03
CA ASP A 189 -2.90 19.62 -23.92
C ASP A 189 -3.86 19.38 -25.09
N LYS A 190 -4.97 20.11 -25.12
CA LYS A 190 -5.70 20.28 -26.37
C LYS A 190 -4.71 21.00 -27.26
N GLY A 191 -4.01 20.24 -28.09
CA GLY A 191 -3.09 20.74 -29.09
C GLY A 191 -3.74 21.94 -29.78
N LYS A 192 -2.98 23.03 -29.82
CA LYS A 192 -3.28 24.17 -30.69
C LYS A 192 -3.43 23.71 -32.13
#